data_AF-A0A166JDW3-F1
#
_entry.id   AF-A0A166JDW3-F1
#
_cell.length_a   1.000
_cell.length_b   1.000
_cell.length_c   1.000
_cell.angle_alpha   90.00
_cell.angle_beta   90.00
_cell.angle_gamma   90.00
#
_symmetry.space_group_name_H-M   'P 1'
#
loop_
_entity.id
_entity.type
_entity.pdbx_description
1 polymer ?
#
loop_
_entity_poly.entity_id
_entity_poly.type
_entity_poly.pdbx_seq_one_letter_code
_entity_poly.pdbx_strand_id
1 'polypeptide(L)'
;MSKRALSPALLPPSKRIHVPANDKHHVSAPERTFDSLFFDELILNIFSYLSYSDLCAVQGVNHNWARLSLDNQLWKSLYVNEYGRLRLRGGRGSAKRPDGREIRPLPGRAAQFLALEGLKDWKWMFKISRNWRTGHCSVTSLRAQESSESLNTPSTSRTTDDLVGTTPVTLTSLVLSGLTTICASSEPSLTPSIQLLGRTTHPILCQAAPKSADAPMHVTALTVDQSHSHTGHTRFAVCLSNGELAVHDLKDGSLVPTIQHHYAPPVPISRVKPIIQAAYHHPLLVTLSESFSLSVYDATTPQLRLVHCLTSFMSYPPASLVLTAPSPTSYKLLVSYCCPTYPRHWSIGMTEVLIRSTTSSAAFEVQSTRSIRALDMPVGFIDDARMEALREQWGRKVPAVAATQSDGKWVVMAPTDAPCTECALAAASFSVSCPHPDRRAWAPTSLPLQLYRLSFPSSGASSGANSKLSFVRHLYGQSAPIASLALADGRCVGLGLDGSVWTWDLEGGGLGVEVSPPTEGYEIDEEEGARRARLRDGMKGVVSFDERRIVTSGPGGVVVRNFDT
;
A
#
# COMPACT_ATOMS: atom_id res chain seq x y z
N MET A 1 57.20 -12.68 -20.90
CA MET A 1 56.93 -12.95 -19.47
C MET A 1 56.04 -14.17 -19.35
N SER A 2 56.51 -15.13 -18.56
CA SER A 2 56.05 -16.51 -18.41
C SER A 2 54.64 -16.63 -17.82
N LYS A 3 53.76 -17.38 -18.48
CA LYS A 3 52.55 -17.95 -17.85
C LYS A 3 52.90 -19.37 -17.40
N ARG A 4 52.82 -19.60 -16.09
CA ARG A 4 53.01 -20.91 -15.44
C ARG A 4 52.06 -21.96 -16.02
N ALA A 5 52.62 -23.10 -16.41
CA ALA A 5 51.87 -24.32 -16.68
C ALA A 5 51.50 -24.98 -15.34
N LEU A 6 50.23 -25.33 -15.15
CA LEU A 6 49.76 -26.16 -14.06
C LEU A 6 50.00 -27.64 -14.43
N SER A 7 50.56 -28.39 -13.48
CA SER A 7 50.94 -29.80 -13.57
C SER A 7 49.77 -30.75 -13.92
N PRO A 8 50.02 -31.86 -14.63
CA PRO A 8 49.00 -32.86 -14.91
C PRO A 8 48.84 -33.78 -13.69
N ALA A 9 47.72 -33.69 -12.98
CA ALA A 9 47.35 -34.69 -11.99
C ALA A 9 46.69 -35.88 -12.70
N LEU A 10 47.24 -37.08 -12.49
CA LEU A 10 46.73 -38.35 -13.00
C LEU A 10 45.34 -38.61 -12.41
N LEU A 11 44.33 -38.81 -13.28
CA LEU A 11 43.01 -39.26 -12.88
C LEU A 11 43.10 -40.64 -12.22
N PRO A 12 42.31 -40.94 -11.17
CA PRO A 12 42.30 -42.26 -10.55
C PRO A 12 41.75 -43.32 -11.53
N PRO A 13 42.23 -44.57 -11.45
CA PRO A 13 41.85 -45.63 -12.36
C PRO A 13 40.37 -45.98 -12.26
N SER A 14 39.73 -46.25 -13.41
CA SER A 14 38.36 -46.72 -13.46
C SER A 14 38.23 -48.05 -12.71
N LYS A 15 37.33 -48.08 -11.74
CA LYS A 15 37.03 -49.27 -10.94
C LYS A 15 36.33 -50.30 -11.83
N ARG A 16 37.11 -51.20 -12.45
CA ARG A 16 36.60 -52.39 -13.13
C ARG A 16 35.94 -53.29 -12.09
N ILE A 17 34.61 -53.39 -12.14
CA ILE A 17 33.86 -54.39 -11.39
C ILE A 17 33.95 -55.70 -12.19
N HIS A 18 34.65 -56.67 -11.62
CA HIS A 18 34.60 -58.07 -12.04
C HIS A 18 33.27 -58.67 -11.57
N VAL A 19 32.40 -59.06 -12.49
CA VAL A 19 31.33 -60.05 -12.24
C VAL A 19 31.65 -61.27 -13.11
N PRO A 20 31.75 -62.49 -12.53
CA PRO A 20 32.00 -63.70 -13.31
C PRO A 20 30.74 -64.11 -14.10
N ALA A 21 30.98 -64.63 -15.29
CA ALA A 21 29.96 -65.08 -16.22
C ALA A 21 29.37 -66.44 -15.80
N ASN A 22 28.29 -66.43 -15.03
CA ASN A 22 27.24 -67.45 -15.14
C ASN A 22 26.00 -67.03 -14.33
N ASP A 23 25.12 -66.23 -14.94
CA ASP A 23 23.69 -66.41 -14.76
C ASP A 23 22.96 -65.74 -15.91
N LYS A 24 22.36 -66.57 -16.78
CA LYS A 24 21.45 -66.14 -17.82
C LYS A 24 20.10 -65.85 -17.18
N HIS A 25 19.98 -64.71 -16.51
CA HIS A 25 18.69 -64.15 -16.12
C HIS A 25 18.60 -62.72 -16.66
N HIS A 26 17.79 -62.59 -17.72
CA HIS A 26 17.21 -61.36 -18.26
C HIS A 26 18.06 -60.08 -18.11
N VAL A 27 18.90 -59.79 -19.10
CA VAL A 27 19.21 -58.39 -19.43
C VAL A 27 17.90 -57.80 -19.97
N SER A 28 17.05 -57.34 -19.05
CA SER A 28 15.94 -56.46 -19.38
C SER A 28 16.52 -55.31 -20.18
N ALA A 29 16.06 -55.14 -21.43
CA ALA A 29 16.32 -53.94 -22.21
C ALA A 29 16.17 -52.71 -21.28
N PRO A 30 17.01 -51.66 -21.40
CA PRO A 30 16.81 -50.47 -20.59
C PRO A 30 15.36 -50.06 -20.77
N GLU A 31 14.59 -50.06 -19.67
CA GLU A 31 13.18 -49.66 -19.71
C GLU A 31 13.15 -48.33 -20.44
N ARG A 32 12.46 -48.31 -21.59
CA ARG A 32 12.34 -47.14 -22.45
C ARG A 32 11.47 -46.12 -21.73
N THR A 33 12.06 -45.48 -20.75
CA THR A 33 11.46 -44.40 -19.97
C THR A 33 11.43 -43.16 -20.83
N PHE A 34 10.42 -42.32 -20.60
CA PHE A 34 10.19 -41.09 -21.36
C PHE A 34 11.44 -40.19 -21.43
N ASP A 35 12.24 -40.16 -20.36
CA ASP A 35 13.52 -39.45 -20.26
C ASP A 35 14.61 -39.97 -21.21
N SER A 36 14.59 -41.25 -21.54
CA SER A 36 15.57 -41.87 -22.45
C SER A 36 15.16 -41.74 -23.92
N LEU A 37 13.91 -41.37 -24.20
CA LEU A 37 13.33 -41.32 -25.53
C LEU A 37 13.25 -39.90 -26.12
N PHE A 38 13.12 -38.87 -25.28
CA PHE A 38 12.92 -37.49 -25.71
C PHE A 38 14.07 -36.57 -25.29
N PHE A 39 14.37 -35.58 -26.14
CA PHE A 39 15.24 -34.48 -25.77
C PHE A 39 14.54 -33.55 -24.77
N ASP A 40 15.34 -32.91 -23.90
CA ASP A 40 14.85 -31.93 -22.90
C ASP A 40 13.88 -30.90 -23.49
N GLU A 41 14.12 -30.39 -24.70
CA GLU A 41 13.26 -29.41 -25.37
C GLU A 41 11.85 -29.94 -25.69
N LEU A 42 11.73 -31.23 -26.03
CA LEU A 42 10.43 -31.85 -26.29
C LEU A 42 9.67 -32.06 -24.97
N ILE A 43 10.38 -32.44 -23.90
CA ILE A 43 9.82 -32.58 -22.56
C ILE A 43 9.34 -31.21 -22.04
N LEU A 44 10.14 -30.15 -22.23
CA LEU A 44 9.75 -28.78 -21.91
C LEU A 44 8.53 -28.34 -22.72
N ASN A 45 8.46 -28.66 -24.02
CA ASN A 45 7.29 -28.36 -24.84
C ASN A 45 6.03 -29.09 -24.32
N ILE A 46 6.15 -30.35 -23.90
CA ILE A 46 5.05 -31.09 -23.27
C ILE A 46 4.65 -30.43 -21.94
N PHE A 47 5.63 -30.07 -21.10
CA PHE A 47 5.40 -29.40 -19.83
C PHE A 47 4.74 -28.02 -20.00
N SER A 48 4.92 -27.36 -21.15
CA SER A 48 4.27 -26.08 -21.43
C SER A 48 2.73 -26.16 -21.53
N TYR A 49 2.18 -27.35 -21.77
CA TYR A 49 0.74 -27.61 -21.79
C TYR A 49 0.17 -28.02 -20.43
N LEU A 50 1.02 -28.26 -19.43
CA LEU A 50 0.59 -28.70 -18.10
C LEU A 50 0.12 -27.53 -17.24
N SER A 51 -0.83 -27.81 -16.35
CA SER A 51 -1.22 -26.86 -15.31
C SER A 51 -0.13 -26.73 -14.23
N TYR A 52 -0.19 -25.66 -13.43
CA TYR A 52 0.76 -25.47 -12.33
C TYR A 52 0.69 -26.60 -11.28
N SER A 53 -0.48 -27.23 -11.09
CA SER A 53 -0.64 -28.38 -10.19
C SER A 53 0.08 -29.61 -10.74
N ASP A 54 -0.05 -29.86 -12.04
CA ASP A 54 0.57 -31.00 -12.69
C ASP A 54 2.09 -30.85 -12.77
N LEU A 55 2.60 -29.63 -13.03
CA LEU A 55 4.04 -29.34 -12.96
C LEU A 55 4.62 -29.59 -11.57
N CYS A 56 3.85 -29.33 -10.51
CA CYS A 56 4.26 -29.66 -9.15
C CYS A 56 4.24 -31.17 -8.90
N ALA A 57 3.26 -31.91 -9.43
CA ALA A 57 3.20 -33.36 -9.30
C ALA A 57 4.36 -34.05 -10.06
N VAL A 58 4.70 -33.54 -11.25
CA VAL A 58 5.82 -33.99 -12.09
C VAL A 58 7.18 -33.91 -11.37
N GLN A 59 7.35 -32.98 -10.42
CA GLN A 59 8.57 -32.87 -9.61
C GLN A 59 8.83 -34.12 -8.75
N GLY A 60 7.78 -34.87 -8.40
CA GLY A 60 7.88 -36.11 -7.61
C GLY A 60 8.23 -37.36 -8.42
N VAL A 61 8.27 -37.28 -9.76
CA VAL A 61 8.46 -38.46 -10.63
C VAL A 61 9.93 -38.91 -10.65
N ASN A 62 10.85 -38.00 -10.99
CA ASN A 62 12.29 -38.24 -10.91
C ASN A 62 13.09 -36.92 -10.87
N HIS A 63 14.41 -37.00 -10.65
CA HIS A 63 15.29 -35.82 -10.59
C HIS A 63 15.36 -35.01 -11.89
N ASN A 64 15.24 -35.65 -13.06
CA ASN A 64 15.29 -34.94 -14.35
C ASN A 64 14.01 -34.13 -14.58
N TRP A 65 12.85 -34.72 -14.31
CA TRP A 65 11.53 -34.09 -14.36
C TRP A 65 11.42 -32.97 -13.33
N ALA A 66 11.97 -33.16 -12.13
CA ALA A 66 12.09 -32.11 -11.15
C ALA A 66 12.91 -30.92 -11.67
N ARG A 67 14.07 -31.17 -12.30
CA ARG A 67 14.88 -30.10 -12.90
C ARG A 67 14.16 -29.38 -14.04
N LEU A 68 13.55 -30.12 -14.97
CA LEU A 68 12.89 -29.55 -16.15
C LEU A 68 11.59 -28.82 -15.81
N SER A 69 10.81 -29.32 -14.86
CA SER A 69 9.59 -28.64 -14.39
C SER A 69 9.87 -27.36 -13.58
N LEU A 70 11.10 -27.15 -13.13
CA LEU A 70 11.57 -25.90 -12.51
C LEU A 70 12.09 -24.89 -13.55
N ASP A 71 12.01 -25.18 -14.85
CA ASP A 71 12.47 -24.26 -15.87
C ASP A 71 11.76 -22.89 -15.77
N ASN A 72 12.57 -21.84 -15.84
CA ASN A 72 12.10 -20.49 -15.56
C ASN A 72 11.19 -19.93 -16.67
N GLN A 73 11.34 -20.39 -17.92
CA GLN A 73 10.47 -19.96 -19.02
C GLN A 73 9.09 -20.62 -18.96
N LEU A 74 9.00 -21.87 -18.49
CA LEU A 74 7.72 -22.53 -18.21
C LEU A 74 6.91 -21.75 -17.16
N TRP A 75 7.54 -21.40 -16.04
CA TRP A 75 6.87 -20.62 -15.01
C TRP A 75 6.55 -19.19 -15.48
N LYS A 76 7.37 -18.60 -16.34
CA LYS A 76 7.09 -17.30 -16.97
C LYS A 76 5.84 -17.37 -17.85
N SER A 77 5.74 -18.36 -18.73
CA SER A 77 4.60 -18.49 -19.64
C SER A 77 3.32 -18.73 -18.86
N LEU A 78 3.35 -19.63 -17.87
CA LEU A 78 2.22 -19.85 -16.95
C LEU A 78 1.84 -18.59 -16.19
N TYR A 79 2.81 -17.87 -15.64
CA TYR A 79 2.55 -16.62 -14.94
C TYR A 79 1.91 -15.57 -15.85
N VAL A 80 2.41 -15.40 -17.07
CA VAL A 80 1.86 -14.44 -18.03
C VAL A 80 0.48 -14.86 -18.52
N ASN A 81 0.22 -16.15 -18.68
CA ASN A 81 -1.13 -16.62 -19.03
C ASN A 81 -2.13 -16.35 -17.89
N GLU A 82 -1.74 -16.70 -16.66
CA GLU A 82 -2.63 -16.69 -15.49
C GLU A 82 -2.81 -15.29 -14.87
N TYR A 83 -1.77 -14.46 -14.92
CA TYR A 83 -1.69 -13.15 -14.27
C TYR A 83 -1.27 -12.02 -15.22
N GLY A 84 -0.98 -12.31 -16.49
CA GLY A 84 -0.43 -11.36 -17.46
C GLY A 84 -1.45 -10.54 -18.22
N ARG A 85 -2.70 -10.44 -17.73
CA ARG A 85 -3.43 -9.18 -17.94
C ARG A 85 -2.55 -8.11 -17.34
N LEU A 86 -1.93 -7.34 -18.23
CA LEU A 86 -0.92 -6.34 -17.94
C LEU A 86 -1.41 -5.51 -16.76
N ARG A 87 -1.00 -5.89 -15.53
CA ARG A 87 -1.25 -5.10 -14.33
C ARG A 87 -0.65 -3.76 -14.69
N LEU A 88 -1.51 -2.80 -15.01
CA LEU A 88 -1.06 -1.46 -15.36
C LEU A 88 -0.74 -0.86 -14.00
N ARG A 89 0.54 -0.94 -13.67
CA ARG A 89 1.08 -0.62 -12.35
C ARG A 89 0.93 0.86 -12.12
N GLY A 90 -0.16 1.22 -11.44
CA GLY A 90 -0.38 2.53 -10.84
C GLY A 90 0.56 2.67 -9.66
N GLY A 91 1.73 3.23 -9.92
CA GLY A 91 2.77 3.40 -8.90
C GLY A 91 2.42 4.54 -7.94
N ARG A 92 2.19 4.20 -6.67
CA ARG A 92 2.95 4.88 -5.60
C ARG A 92 4.39 4.38 -5.73
N GLY A 93 5.16 4.98 -6.64
CA GLY A 93 6.52 4.57 -6.93
C GLY A 93 6.83 4.41 -8.42
N SER A 94 7.53 5.42 -8.94
CA SER A 94 8.54 5.35 -10.02
C SER A 94 8.04 5.27 -11.49
N ALA A 95 8.36 6.33 -12.27
CA ALA A 95 8.04 6.51 -13.70
C ALA A 95 9.28 6.81 -14.58
N LYS A 96 9.08 6.75 -15.92
CA LYS A 96 9.89 7.12 -17.13
C LYS A 96 10.03 5.89 -18.07
N ARG A 97 9.56 5.91 -19.34
CA ARG A 97 9.95 6.80 -20.48
C ARG A 97 8.83 7.10 -21.55
N PRO A 98 9.11 7.83 -22.67
CA PRO A 98 8.18 8.80 -23.29
C PRO A 98 7.26 8.30 -24.43
N ASP A 99 7.15 6.98 -24.68
CA ASP A 99 6.32 6.43 -25.78
C ASP A 99 5.14 5.56 -25.30
N GLY A 100 4.53 5.93 -24.18
CA GLY A 100 3.13 5.60 -23.89
C GLY A 100 2.76 4.14 -23.53
N ARG A 101 3.63 3.13 -23.65
CA ARG A 101 3.38 1.77 -23.13
C ARG A 101 4.68 1.06 -22.72
N GLU A 102 5.04 1.14 -21.45
CA GLU A 102 5.99 0.20 -20.84
C GLU A 102 5.38 -0.41 -19.57
N ILE A 103 5.15 -1.71 -19.63
CA ILE A 103 4.94 -2.58 -18.49
C ILE A 103 6.28 -2.64 -17.76
N ARG A 104 6.43 -1.96 -16.62
CA ARG A 104 7.62 -2.21 -15.81
C ARG A 104 7.57 -3.65 -15.30
N PRO A 105 8.69 -4.40 -15.40
CA PRO A 105 8.84 -5.62 -14.63
C PRO A 105 8.70 -5.32 -13.13
N LEU A 106 8.28 -6.31 -12.32
CA LEU A 106 8.35 -6.34 -10.84
C LEU A 106 9.72 -5.84 -10.31
N PRO A 107 9.80 -5.36 -9.05
CA PRO A 107 10.16 -4.02 -8.58
C PRO A 107 11.67 -3.76 -8.47
N GLY A 108 12.08 -2.53 -8.10
CA GLY A 108 13.47 -2.11 -7.89
C GLY A 108 14.31 -2.98 -6.93
N ARG A 109 13.68 -3.86 -6.14
CA ARG A 109 14.37 -4.91 -5.38
C ARG A 109 14.38 -6.29 -6.00
N ALA A 110 13.44 -6.63 -6.88
CA ALA A 110 13.77 -7.64 -7.87
C ALA A 110 14.97 -7.09 -8.64
N ALA A 111 15.01 -5.84 -9.10
CA ALA A 111 16.19 -5.29 -9.77
C ALA A 111 17.49 -5.32 -8.91
N GLN A 112 17.45 -5.10 -7.58
CA GLN A 112 18.63 -5.25 -6.72
C GLN A 112 19.04 -6.71 -6.44
N PHE A 113 18.08 -7.63 -6.26
CA PHE A 113 18.35 -9.07 -6.13
C PHE A 113 18.76 -9.69 -7.49
N LEU A 114 18.18 -9.19 -8.59
CA LEU A 114 18.49 -9.49 -10.00
C LEU A 114 19.82 -8.88 -10.44
N ALA A 115 20.25 -7.77 -9.84
CA ALA A 115 21.58 -7.21 -10.05
C ALA A 115 22.66 -8.08 -9.38
N LEU A 116 22.28 -8.89 -8.39
CA LEU A 116 23.17 -9.87 -7.75
C LEU A 116 23.11 -11.25 -8.43
N GLU A 117 21.94 -11.71 -8.91
CA GLU A 117 21.74 -13.11 -9.39
C GLU A 117 21.16 -13.30 -10.80
N GLY A 118 20.94 -12.24 -11.59
CA GLY A 118 20.75 -12.35 -13.04
C GLY A 118 19.48 -13.03 -13.59
N LEU A 119 18.69 -13.78 -12.82
CA LEU A 119 17.46 -14.44 -13.29
C LEU A 119 16.27 -14.22 -12.35
N LYS A 120 15.14 -13.76 -12.91
CA LYS A 120 13.87 -13.59 -12.19
C LYS A 120 13.22 -14.95 -11.96
N ASP A 121 13.05 -15.38 -10.72
CA ASP A 121 12.34 -16.61 -10.37
C ASP A 121 10.83 -16.46 -10.61
N TRP A 122 10.34 -16.99 -11.73
CA TRP A 122 8.93 -16.92 -12.09
C TRP A 122 8.06 -17.91 -11.29
N LYS A 123 8.63 -19.00 -10.77
CA LYS A 123 7.92 -19.93 -9.89
C LYS A 123 7.56 -19.23 -8.59
N TRP A 124 8.53 -18.54 -8.00
CA TRP A 124 8.30 -17.71 -6.81
C TRP A 124 7.26 -16.60 -7.07
N MET A 125 7.35 -15.90 -8.21
CA MET A 125 6.35 -14.89 -8.60
C MET A 125 4.93 -15.45 -8.73
N PHE A 126 4.81 -16.65 -9.30
CA PHE A 126 3.54 -17.37 -9.43
C PHE A 126 2.97 -17.73 -8.05
N LYS A 127 3.82 -18.29 -7.17
CA LYS A 127 3.46 -18.64 -5.79
C LYS A 127 2.88 -17.44 -5.03
N ILE A 128 3.57 -16.30 -5.05
CA ILE A 128 3.09 -15.09 -4.38
C ILE A 128 1.78 -14.61 -4.99
N SER A 129 1.66 -14.58 -6.31
CA SER A 129 0.41 -14.14 -6.93
C SER A 129 -0.77 -15.06 -6.61
N ARG A 130 -0.52 -16.36 -6.42
CA ARG A 130 -1.50 -17.33 -5.93
C ARG A 130 -1.85 -17.09 -4.46
N ASN A 131 -0.86 -16.85 -3.61
CA ASN A 131 -1.05 -16.53 -2.19
C ASN A 131 -1.91 -15.27 -2.03
N TRP A 132 -1.65 -14.22 -2.82
CA TRP A 132 -2.52 -13.04 -2.90
C TRP A 132 -3.95 -13.36 -3.34
N ARG A 133 -4.11 -14.19 -4.38
CA ARG A 133 -5.44 -14.56 -4.92
C ARG A 133 -6.24 -15.44 -3.94
N THR A 134 -5.58 -16.15 -3.04
CA THR A 134 -6.21 -17.07 -2.09
C THR A 134 -6.27 -16.52 -0.66
N GLY A 135 -5.59 -15.41 -0.39
CA GLY A 135 -5.48 -14.83 0.95
C GLY A 135 -4.49 -15.56 1.86
N HIS A 136 -3.75 -16.54 1.33
CA HIS A 136 -2.82 -17.34 2.13
C HIS A 136 -1.58 -16.54 2.51
N CYS A 137 -1.37 -16.32 3.79
CA CYS A 137 -0.23 -15.57 4.32
C CYS A 137 0.16 -16.06 5.72
N SER A 138 1.42 -15.86 6.10
CA SER A 138 1.84 -15.95 7.50
C SER A 138 1.62 -14.63 8.22
N VAL A 139 1.18 -14.68 9.47
CA VAL A 139 0.88 -13.49 10.27
C VAL A 139 1.90 -13.35 11.40
N THR A 140 2.47 -12.15 11.53
CA THR A 140 3.41 -11.78 12.61
C THR A 140 2.93 -10.49 13.27
N SER A 141 2.73 -10.51 14.58
CA SER A 141 2.34 -9.32 15.36
C SER A 141 3.58 -8.66 15.98
N LEU A 142 3.75 -7.37 15.73
CA LEU A 142 4.82 -6.54 16.29
C LEU A 142 4.21 -5.74 17.45
N ARG A 143 4.61 -6.07 18.68
CA ARG A 143 4.29 -5.24 19.85
C ARG A 143 5.17 -3.99 19.81
N ALA A 144 4.54 -2.81 19.78
CA ALA A 144 5.25 -1.55 19.99
C ALA A 144 5.83 -1.59 21.40
N GLN A 145 7.15 -1.55 21.53
CA GLN A 145 7.81 -1.54 22.83
C GLN A 145 7.57 -0.18 23.49
N GLU A 146 7.07 -0.23 24.72
CA GLU A 146 6.86 0.93 25.59
C GLU A 146 8.21 1.54 25.96
N SER A 147 8.38 2.84 25.73
CA SER A 147 9.53 3.60 26.19
C SER A 147 9.42 3.82 27.71
N SER A 148 9.97 2.91 28.51
CA SER A 148 10.25 3.13 29.93
C SER A 148 11.77 3.17 30.15
N GLU A 149 12.39 4.29 29.77
CA GLU A 149 13.71 4.66 30.29
C GLU A 149 13.61 6.02 30.99
N SER A 150 13.09 6.00 32.22
CA SER A 150 13.46 6.99 33.24
C SER A 150 14.53 6.36 34.14
N LEU A 151 15.57 7.13 34.42
CA LEU A 151 16.78 6.72 35.13
C LEU A 151 16.52 6.05 36.48
N ASN A 152 17.29 5.00 36.73
CA ASN A 152 17.49 4.32 38.01
C ASN A 152 17.63 5.29 39.20
N THR A 153 16.76 5.14 40.20
CA THR A 153 17.07 5.43 41.61
C THR A 153 16.50 4.32 42.48
N PRO A 154 17.29 3.63 43.33
CA PRO A 154 16.75 2.61 44.22
C PRO A 154 16.28 3.28 45.51
N SER A 155 14.97 3.36 45.72
CA SER A 155 14.42 3.59 47.05
C SER A 155 13.32 2.58 47.36
N THR A 156 13.59 1.89 48.45
CA THR A 156 12.86 0.82 49.11
C THR A 156 11.47 1.26 49.59
N SER A 157 10.58 0.26 49.67
CA SER A 157 9.33 0.13 50.47
C SER A 157 8.01 0.75 49.97
N ARG A 158 7.21 -0.13 49.36
CA ARG A 158 5.79 -0.50 49.65
C ARG A 158 4.85 0.61 50.16
N THR A 159 3.74 0.86 49.44
CA THR A 159 2.40 0.26 49.68
C THR A 159 1.38 0.76 48.64
N THR A 160 0.64 -0.19 48.05
CA THR A 160 -0.78 -0.16 47.59
C THR A 160 -1.32 1.00 46.73
N ASP A 161 -2.02 0.61 45.66
CA ASP A 161 -2.79 1.41 44.67
C ASP A 161 -1.97 2.16 43.61
N ASP A 162 -1.77 1.49 42.46
CA ASP A 162 -1.81 2.09 41.12
C ASP A 162 -1.71 0.99 40.05
N LEU A 163 -2.86 0.40 39.68
CA LEU A 163 -3.00 -0.39 38.45
C LEU A 163 -3.17 0.57 37.27
N VAL A 164 -2.09 1.26 36.88
CA VAL A 164 -2.03 1.96 35.59
C VAL A 164 -1.82 0.90 34.51
N GLY A 165 -2.93 0.42 33.95
CA GLY A 165 -2.91 -0.37 32.71
C GLY A 165 -2.24 0.45 31.61
N THR A 166 -1.09 -0.01 31.16
CA THR A 166 -0.34 0.55 30.04
C THR A 166 -1.21 0.52 28.77
N THR A 167 -1.59 1.70 28.28
CA THR A 167 -2.35 1.84 27.04
C THR A 167 -1.44 1.53 25.85
N PRO A 168 -1.84 0.65 24.91
CA PRO A 168 -1.02 0.33 23.75
C PRO A 168 -0.81 1.57 22.87
N VAL A 169 0.45 1.89 22.57
CA VAL A 169 0.83 3.04 21.72
C VAL A 169 0.10 2.97 20.37
N THR A 170 -0.69 3.99 20.09
CA THR A 170 -1.56 4.02 18.91
C THR A 170 -0.80 4.50 17.67
N LEU A 171 -0.28 3.55 16.87
CA LEU A 171 0.38 3.84 15.61
C LEU A 171 -0.66 4.10 14.51
N THR A 172 -0.67 5.30 13.95
CA THR A 172 -1.72 5.79 13.03
C THR A 172 -1.18 6.19 11.67
N SER A 173 0.14 6.26 11.49
CA SER A 173 0.76 6.54 10.20
C SER A 173 1.71 5.42 9.89
N LEU A 174 1.53 4.78 8.73
CA LEU A 174 2.30 3.61 8.32
C LEU A 174 2.69 3.72 6.84
N VAL A 175 3.99 3.63 6.56
CA VAL A 175 4.51 3.60 5.20
C VAL A 175 5.58 2.53 5.06
N LEU A 176 5.61 1.87 3.91
CA LEU A 176 6.59 0.85 3.58
C LEU A 176 7.69 1.43 2.69
N SER A 177 8.94 1.14 3.02
CA SER A 177 10.10 1.34 2.14
C SER A 177 10.95 0.08 2.11
N GLY A 178 10.77 -0.73 1.06
CA GLY A 178 11.48 -2.00 0.93
C GLY A 178 11.19 -2.95 2.10
N LEU A 179 12.21 -3.31 2.89
CA LEU A 179 12.09 -4.22 4.04
C LEU A 179 11.65 -3.44 5.29
N THR A 180 11.82 -2.12 5.25
CA THR A 180 11.57 -1.24 6.38
C THR A 180 10.11 -0.84 6.42
N THR A 181 9.51 -0.96 7.61
CA THR A 181 8.20 -0.40 7.90
C THR A 181 8.44 0.82 8.77
N ILE A 182 7.93 1.97 8.33
CA ILE A 182 8.05 3.24 9.05
C ILE A 182 6.69 3.51 9.68
N CYS A 183 6.67 3.58 11.00
CA CYS A 183 5.47 3.82 11.79
C CYS A 183 5.64 5.08 12.63
N ALA A 184 4.54 5.81 12.84
CA ALA A 184 4.49 6.90 13.80
C ALA A 184 3.17 6.90 14.58
N SER A 185 3.25 7.43 15.81
CA SER A 185 2.11 7.57 16.71
C SER A 185 1.34 8.87 16.42
N SER A 186 0.01 8.82 16.57
CA SER A 186 -0.84 10.02 16.64
C SER A 186 -0.95 10.60 18.04
N GLU A 187 -0.34 9.99 19.05
CA GLU A 187 -0.44 10.51 20.40
C GLU A 187 0.32 11.83 20.52
N PRO A 188 -0.34 12.89 21.05
CA PRO A 188 0.28 14.18 21.22
C PRO A 188 1.43 14.07 22.23
N SER A 189 2.62 14.44 21.80
CA SER A 189 3.85 14.38 22.60
C SER A 189 4.72 15.61 22.33
N LEU A 190 5.54 16.00 23.30
CA LEU A 190 6.53 17.05 23.11
C LEU A 190 7.67 16.60 22.18
N THR A 191 7.91 15.28 22.11
CA THR A 191 8.94 14.67 21.27
C THR A 191 8.32 13.53 20.45
N PRO A 192 7.55 13.84 19.39
CA PRO A 192 6.95 12.82 18.55
C PRO A 192 8.03 11.91 17.96
N SER A 193 7.84 10.60 18.12
CA SER A 193 8.80 9.58 17.73
C SER A 193 8.31 8.73 16.55
N ILE A 194 9.26 8.29 15.74
CA ILE A 194 9.10 7.46 14.56
C ILE A 194 9.80 6.13 14.82
N GLN A 195 9.12 5.03 14.53
CA GLN A 195 9.65 3.68 14.68
C GLN A 195 9.97 3.09 13.31
N LEU A 196 11.17 2.52 13.17
CA LEU A 196 11.61 1.79 11.98
C LEU A 196 11.68 0.30 12.31
N LEU A 197 10.90 -0.53 11.62
CA LEU A 197 10.82 -1.97 11.83
C LEU A 197 11.37 -2.74 10.62
N GLY A 198 12.00 -3.90 10.85
CA GLY A 198 12.40 -4.85 9.80
C GLY A 198 13.87 -4.80 9.34
N ARG A 199 14.72 -3.92 9.88
CA ARG A 199 16.19 -3.94 9.66
C ARG A 199 16.94 -4.73 10.73
N THR A 200 16.40 -4.73 11.93
CA THR A 200 16.95 -5.28 13.16
C THR A 200 15.88 -6.10 13.86
N THR A 201 16.28 -6.97 14.79
CA THR A 201 15.35 -7.70 15.66
C THR A 201 14.51 -6.77 16.54
N HIS A 202 15.06 -5.60 16.88
CA HIS A 202 14.40 -4.56 17.67
C HIS A 202 13.99 -3.36 16.81
N PRO A 203 12.88 -2.67 17.12
CA PRO A 203 12.49 -1.45 16.44
C PRO A 203 13.49 -0.32 16.74
N ILE A 204 13.83 0.47 15.72
CA ILE A 204 14.70 1.65 15.91
C ILE A 204 13.82 2.88 16.10
N LEU A 205 14.01 3.58 17.22
CA LEU A 205 13.29 4.81 17.54
C LEU A 205 14.07 6.04 17.06
N CYS A 206 13.37 6.96 16.38
CA CYS A 206 13.94 8.18 15.84
C CYS A 206 13.02 9.35 16.20
N GLN A 207 13.56 10.51 16.57
CA GLN A 207 12.73 11.69 16.80
C GLN A 207 12.32 12.34 15.47
N ALA A 208 11.08 12.82 15.38
CA ALA A 208 10.63 13.65 14.26
C ALA A 208 11.26 15.06 14.27
N ALA A 209 11.90 15.43 15.38
CA ALA A 209 12.67 16.67 15.61
C ALA A 209 11.90 17.97 15.31
N PRO A 210 10.86 18.28 16.10
CA PRO A 210 10.20 19.58 16.02
C PRO A 210 11.15 20.73 16.38
N LYS A 211 10.95 21.91 15.78
CA LYS A 211 11.68 23.13 16.16
C LYS A 211 10.98 23.90 17.27
N SER A 212 9.65 23.98 17.22
CA SER A 212 8.85 24.55 18.31
C SER A 212 8.39 23.44 19.24
N ALA A 213 9.02 23.30 20.40
CA ALA A 213 8.63 22.33 21.43
C ALA A 213 7.60 22.91 22.42
N ASP A 214 6.97 24.05 22.09
CA ASP A 214 6.14 24.82 23.03
C ASP A 214 4.77 24.17 23.30
N ALA A 215 4.34 23.24 22.44
CA ALA A 215 3.06 22.54 22.56
C ALA A 215 3.21 21.05 22.19
N PRO A 216 2.37 20.17 22.77
CA PRO A 216 2.37 18.75 22.40
C PRO A 216 1.84 18.57 20.98
N MET A 217 2.51 17.72 20.20
CA MET A 217 2.28 17.51 18.77
C MET A 217 2.33 16.04 18.41
N HIS A 218 1.74 15.69 17.28
CA HIS A 218 1.77 14.31 16.77
C HIS A 218 2.04 14.28 15.27
N VAL A 219 2.42 13.09 14.79
CA VAL A 219 2.65 12.87 13.36
C VAL A 219 1.32 12.66 12.67
N THR A 220 0.99 13.52 11.71
CA THR A 220 -0.29 13.48 10.99
C THR A 220 -0.19 12.78 9.64
N ALA A 221 0.97 12.85 8.98
CA ALA A 221 1.20 12.18 7.72
C ALA A 221 2.66 11.74 7.55
N LEU A 222 2.85 10.61 6.89
CA LEU A 222 4.14 10.06 6.48
C LEU A 222 4.12 9.77 4.98
N THR A 223 5.24 10.01 4.29
CA THR A 223 5.45 9.55 2.92
C THR A 223 6.90 9.19 2.68
N VAL A 224 7.14 8.18 1.85
CA VAL A 224 8.49 7.81 1.40
C VAL A 224 8.77 8.48 0.05
N ASP A 225 10.04 8.77 -0.22
CA ASP A 225 10.51 9.29 -1.50
C ASP A 225 10.26 8.29 -2.63
N GLN A 226 9.56 8.76 -3.65
CA GLN A 226 9.26 7.97 -4.84
C GLN A 226 10.28 8.16 -5.96
N SER A 227 11.29 9.01 -5.77
CA SER A 227 12.40 9.18 -6.69
C SER A 227 13.29 7.94 -6.70
N HIS A 228 13.85 7.59 -7.85
CA HIS A 228 14.76 6.45 -7.97
C HIS A 228 16.07 6.72 -7.25
N SER A 229 16.16 6.33 -5.99
CA SER A 229 17.45 6.10 -5.38
C SER A 229 18.01 4.76 -5.85
N HIS A 230 18.95 4.80 -6.81
CA HIS A 230 19.87 3.69 -7.04
C HIS A 230 20.94 3.61 -5.94
N THR A 231 20.91 4.52 -4.97
CA THR A 231 22.01 4.85 -4.06
C THR A 231 21.65 4.49 -2.64
N GLY A 232 21.25 3.24 -2.39
CA GLY A 232 21.15 2.64 -1.06
C GLY A 232 20.76 3.58 0.07
N HIS A 233 19.76 4.44 -0.11
CA HIS A 233 19.25 5.32 0.91
C HIS A 233 17.74 5.42 0.79
N THR A 234 17.07 5.58 1.91
CA THR A 234 15.63 5.73 1.99
C THR A 234 15.35 7.10 2.55
N ARG A 235 14.78 7.98 1.72
CA ARG A 235 14.27 9.26 2.19
C ARG A 235 12.79 9.16 2.52
N PHE A 236 12.37 9.79 3.59
CA PHE A 236 10.96 9.87 3.97
C PHE A 236 10.66 11.23 4.61
N ALA A 237 9.47 11.74 4.36
CA ALA A 237 8.97 12.98 4.91
C ALA A 237 7.96 12.71 6.03
N VAL A 238 8.06 13.52 7.08
CA VAL A 238 7.23 13.48 8.28
C VAL A 238 6.53 14.82 8.41
N CYS A 239 5.22 14.79 8.60
CA CYS A 239 4.39 15.97 8.79
C CYS A 239 3.83 15.98 10.20
N LEU A 240 3.96 17.12 10.89
CA LEU A 240 3.47 17.31 12.26
C LEU A 240 2.16 18.09 12.28
N SER A 241 1.41 17.96 13.39
CA SER A 241 0.11 18.61 13.59
C SER A 241 0.17 20.15 13.60
N ASN A 242 1.33 20.74 13.91
CA ASN A 242 1.58 22.19 13.85
C ASN A 242 1.92 22.69 12.43
N GLY A 243 2.00 21.80 11.43
CA GLY A 243 2.41 22.12 10.06
C GLY A 243 3.92 22.17 9.83
N GLU A 244 4.76 21.82 10.81
CA GLU A 244 6.17 21.56 10.59
C GLU A 244 6.37 20.30 9.74
N LEU A 245 7.41 20.32 8.90
CA LEU A 245 7.78 19.22 8.02
C LEU A 245 9.26 18.92 8.17
N ALA A 246 9.60 17.64 8.24
CA ALA A 246 10.99 17.17 8.22
C ALA A 246 11.16 16.06 7.17
N VAL A 247 12.24 16.12 6.39
CA VAL A 247 12.66 15.04 5.49
C VAL A 247 13.87 14.37 6.09
N HIS A 248 13.72 13.09 6.40
CA HIS A 248 14.75 12.23 6.92
C HIS A 248 15.38 11.43 5.78
N ASP A 249 16.70 11.22 5.86
CA ASP A 249 17.46 10.33 4.99
C ASP A 249 18.08 9.20 5.81
N LEU A 250 17.78 7.98 5.40
CA LEU A 250 18.24 6.75 6.02
C LEU A 250 19.16 6.03 5.04
N LYS A 251 20.47 6.16 5.24
CA LYS A 251 21.48 5.45 4.43
C LYS A 251 21.48 3.94 4.73
N ASP A 252 21.79 3.13 3.73
CA ASP A 252 22.03 1.70 3.89
C ASP A 252 23.24 1.50 4.82
N GLY A 253 23.10 0.58 5.78
CA GLY A 253 24.06 0.41 6.87
C GLY A 253 23.91 1.38 8.05
N SER A 254 23.28 2.55 7.88
CA SER A 254 22.95 3.42 9.03
C SER A 254 21.74 2.87 9.79
N LEU A 255 21.82 2.89 11.12
CA LEU A 255 20.69 2.59 11.99
C LEU A 255 19.84 3.84 12.25
N VAL A 256 20.46 5.02 12.28
CA VAL A 256 19.79 6.28 12.61
C VAL A 256 19.57 7.12 11.35
N PRO A 257 18.34 7.60 11.11
CA PRO A 257 18.05 8.53 10.03
C PRO A 257 18.54 9.94 10.36
N THR A 258 19.08 10.63 9.36
CA THR A 258 19.54 12.02 9.47
C THR A 258 18.54 12.97 8.85
N ILE A 259 18.29 14.12 9.47
CA ILE A 259 17.38 15.14 8.90
C ILE A 259 18.12 15.91 7.81
N GLN A 260 17.59 15.86 6.58
CA GLN A 260 18.15 16.59 5.43
C GLN A 260 17.44 17.90 5.16
N HIS A 261 16.11 17.89 5.26
CA HIS A 261 15.31 19.06 4.96
C HIS A 261 14.31 19.36 6.07
N HIS A 262 14.07 20.66 6.30
CA HIS A 262 13.14 21.09 7.34
C HIS A 262 12.32 22.30 6.88
N TYR A 263 11.03 22.32 7.20
CA TYR A 263 10.12 23.45 7.09
C TYR A 263 9.51 23.77 8.46
N ALA A 264 9.60 25.03 8.88
CA ALA A 264 8.73 25.57 9.93
C ALA A 264 7.89 26.70 9.32
N PRO A 265 6.57 26.75 9.61
CA PRO A 265 5.75 27.89 9.22
C PRO A 265 6.30 29.18 9.89
N PRO A 266 6.40 30.30 9.16
CA PRO A 266 7.03 31.53 9.66
C PRO A 266 6.30 32.16 10.86
N VAL A 267 5.02 31.84 11.07
CA VAL A 267 4.26 32.18 12.28
C VAL A 267 3.35 30.99 12.62
N PRO A 268 3.36 30.45 13.85
CA PRO A 268 2.37 29.49 14.31
C PRO A 268 1.03 30.20 14.52
N ILE A 269 0.29 30.41 13.43
CA ILE A 269 -1.04 31.01 13.49
C ILE A 269 -2.05 29.87 13.71
N SER A 270 -3.09 30.11 14.50
CA SER A 270 -4.26 29.23 14.65
C SER A 270 -4.94 28.79 13.33
N ARG A 271 -4.53 29.36 12.18
CA ARG A 271 -4.96 29.02 10.84
C ARG A 271 -4.21 27.83 10.21
N VAL A 272 -3.06 27.42 10.77
CA VAL A 272 -2.35 26.23 10.27
C VAL A 272 -3.16 25.01 10.66
N LYS A 273 -3.74 24.35 9.66
CA LYS A 273 -4.50 23.12 9.83
C LYS A 273 -3.59 21.92 9.61
N PRO A 274 -3.82 20.79 10.33
CA PRO A 274 -2.97 19.63 10.24
C PRO A 274 -2.92 19.07 8.83
N ILE A 275 -1.78 18.48 8.48
CA ILE A 275 -1.53 17.89 7.17
C ILE A 275 -2.10 16.48 7.16
N ILE A 276 -3.11 16.23 6.33
CA ILE A 276 -3.77 14.92 6.26
C ILE A 276 -3.05 13.98 5.28
N GLN A 277 -2.35 14.50 4.28
CA GLN A 277 -1.64 13.70 3.28
C GLN A 277 -0.40 14.39 2.76
N ALA A 278 0.57 13.58 2.34
CA ALA A 278 1.77 14.02 1.66
C ALA A 278 2.13 13.07 0.52
N ALA A 279 2.77 13.62 -0.51
CA ALA A 279 3.38 12.86 -1.60
C ALA A 279 4.75 13.46 -1.91
N TYR A 280 5.77 12.61 -1.96
CA TYR A 280 7.16 13.04 -2.10
C TYR A 280 7.84 12.36 -3.28
N HIS A 281 8.46 13.16 -4.14
CA HIS A 281 9.35 12.71 -5.18
C HIS A 281 10.49 13.72 -5.30
N HIS A 282 11.65 13.42 -4.72
CA HIS A 282 12.74 14.38 -4.63
C HIS A 282 13.06 15.02 -6.00
N PRO A 283 13.20 16.37 -6.07
CA PRO A 283 13.14 17.35 -4.97
C PRO A 283 11.76 17.95 -4.69
N LEU A 284 10.67 17.44 -5.26
CA LEU A 284 9.32 17.95 -5.07
C LEU A 284 8.60 17.26 -3.90
N LEU A 285 8.14 18.04 -2.92
CA LEU A 285 7.25 17.58 -1.84
C LEU A 285 5.91 18.30 -1.94
N VAL A 286 4.82 17.55 -1.88
CA VAL A 286 3.46 18.11 -1.88
C VAL A 286 2.71 17.63 -0.66
N THR A 287 2.00 18.54 0.01
CA THR A 287 1.15 18.23 1.15
C THR A 287 -0.27 18.71 0.93
N LEU A 288 -1.23 18.07 1.59
CA LEU A 288 -2.64 18.45 1.63
C LEU A 288 -3.06 18.61 3.09
N SER A 289 -3.57 19.78 3.44
CA SER A 289 -4.12 20.06 4.78
C SER A 289 -5.57 19.62 4.93
N GLU A 290 -6.05 19.55 6.17
CA GLU A 290 -7.46 19.32 6.50
C GLU A 290 -8.39 20.39 5.90
N SER A 291 -7.90 21.63 5.74
CA SER A 291 -8.62 22.74 5.08
C SER A 291 -8.60 22.67 3.55
N PHE A 292 -8.20 21.54 2.96
CA PHE A 292 -8.06 21.38 1.51
C PHE A 292 -7.14 22.42 0.84
N SER A 293 -6.07 22.78 1.56
CA SER A 293 -4.97 23.59 1.03
C SER A 293 -3.83 22.66 0.60
N LEU A 294 -3.53 22.68 -0.69
CA LEU A 294 -2.47 21.92 -1.31
C LEU A 294 -1.20 22.79 -1.39
N SER A 295 -0.17 22.41 -0.66
CA SER A 295 1.09 23.14 -0.59
C SER A 295 2.19 22.40 -1.32
N VAL A 296 2.89 23.11 -2.21
CA VAL A 296 3.98 22.58 -3.04
C VAL A 296 5.30 23.14 -2.52
N TYR A 297 6.21 22.25 -2.12
CA TYR A 297 7.50 22.57 -1.55
C TYR A 297 8.65 22.13 -2.46
N ASP A 298 9.70 22.94 -2.45
CA ASP A 298 10.99 22.65 -3.05
C ASP A 298 11.97 22.16 -1.98
N ALA A 299 12.52 20.97 -2.18
CA ALA A 299 13.52 20.32 -1.34
C ALA A 299 14.92 20.27 -1.99
N THR A 300 15.23 21.17 -2.92
CA THR A 300 16.60 21.34 -3.42
C THR A 300 17.54 21.93 -2.36
N THR A 301 17.02 22.82 -1.50
CA THR A 301 17.76 23.41 -0.38
C THR A 301 17.50 22.68 0.93
N PRO A 302 18.42 22.70 1.91
CA PRO A 302 18.21 22.08 3.22
C PRO A 302 17.03 22.71 3.99
N GLN A 303 16.71 23.98 3.74
CA GLN A 303 15.45 24.56 4.17
C GLN A 303 14.40 24.31 3.08
N LEU A 304 13.32 23.61 3.41
CA LEU A 304 12.20 23.42 2.49
C LEU A 304 11.58 24.78 2.17
N ARG A 305 11.43 25.09 0.88
CA ARG A 305 10.82 26.35 0.44
C ARG A 305 9.40 26.08 -0.06
N LEU A 306 8.41 26.73 0.54
CA LEU A 306 7.05 26.74 0.00
C LEU A 306 7.02 27.55 -1.31
N VAL A 307 6.59 26.93 -2.41
CA VAL A 307 6.56 27.52 -3.74
C VAL A 307 5.14 27.93 -4.14
N HIS A 308 4.17 27.03 -3.98
CA HIS A 308 2.76 27.27 -4.33
C HIS A 308 1.83 26.82 -3.20
N CYS A 309 0.70 27.50 -3.07
CA CYS A 309 -0.41 27.08 -2.23
C CYS A 309 -1.71 27.19 -3.03
N LEU A 310 -2.38 26.06 -3.27
CA LEU A 310 -3.63 25.97 -4.01
C LEU A 310 -4.76 25.58 -3.04
N THR A 311 -5.95 26.16 -3.18
CA THR A 311 -7.09 25.87 -2.29
C THR A 311 -8.31 25.48 -3.11
N SER A 312 -9.10 24.53 -2.62
CA SER A 312 -10.37 24.13 -3.22
C SER A 312 -11.52 24.29 -2.23
N PHE A 313 -12.66 24.82 -2.70
CA PHE A 313 -13.90 24.94 -1.92
C PHE A 313 -14.92 23.83 -2.24
N MET A 314 -14.64 23.01 -3.27
CA MET A 314 -15.54 21.95 -3.74
C MET A 314 -14.99 20.54 -3.50
N SER A 315 -13.91 20.44 -2.75
CA SER A 315 -13.21 19.19 -2.43
C SER A 315 -13.27 18.97 -0.92
N TYR A 316 -13.59 17.74 -0.52
CA TYR A 316 -13.84 17.37 0.87
C TYR A 316 -13.16 16.04 1.20
N PRO A 317 -12.81 15.81 2.47
CA PRO A 317 -12.19 14.55 2.89
C PRO A 317 -13.25 13.44 2.91
N PRO A 318 -12.84 12.16 2.82
CA PRO A 318 -11.48 11.68 2.63
C PRO A 318 -10.87 12.07 1.26
N ALA A 319 -9.54 12.11 1.18
CA ALA A 319 -8.79 12.41 -0.05
C ALA A 319 -7.64 11.42 -0.25
N SER A 320 -7.04 11.39 -1.44
CA SER A 320 -5.79 10.66 -1.72
C SER A 320 -4.87 11.40 -2.69
N LEU A 321 -3.58 11.44 -2.39
CA LEU A 321 -2.54 11.98 -3.26
C LEU A 321 -1.75 10.87 -3.96
N VAL A 322 -1.47 11.08 -5.26
CA VAL A 322 -0.54 10.28 -6.06
C VAL A 322 0.35 11.24 -6.85
N LEU A 323 1.66 11.16 -6.68
CA LEU A 323 2.63 11.99 -7.38
C LEU A 323 3.45 11.12 -8.34
N THR A 324 3.59 11.56 -9.59
CA THR A 324 4.38 10.87 -10.61
C THR A 324 5.29 11.86 -11.33
N ALA A 325 6.46 11.41 -11.80
CA ALA A 325 7.41 12.24 -12.56
C ALA A 325 7.56 11.68 -13.99
N PRO A 326 6.61 11.95 -14.90
CA PRO A 326 6.66 11.43 -16.28
C PRO A 326 7.94 11.85 -17.02
N SER A 327 8.50 13.02 -16.71
CA SER A 327 9.79 13.48 -17.22
C SER A 327 10.65 14.03 -16.08
N PRO A 328 11.97 14.21 -16.24
CA PRO A 328 12.81 14.77 -15.18
C PRO A 328 12.43 16.21 -14.79
N THR A 329 11.74 16.92 -15.67
CA THR A 329 11.35 18.31 -15.46
C THR A 329 9.84 18.47 -15.33
N SER A 330 9.06 17.39 -15.39
CA SER A 330 7.61 17.45 -15.26
C SER A 330 7.10 16.42 -14.27
N TYR A 331 6.23 16.90 -13.40
CA TYR A 331 5.56 16.16 -12.35
C TYR A 331 4.06 16.26 -12.59
N LYS A 332 3.38 15.15 -12.33
CA LYS A 332 1.95 15.02 -12.42
C LYS A 332 1.45 14.56 -11.05
N LEU A 333 0.71 15.44 -10.40
CA LEU A 333 0.03 15.16 -9.15
C LEU A 333 -1.44 14.87 -9.44
N LEU A 334 -1.96 13.82 -8.82
CA LEU A 334 -3.37 13.47 -8.82
C LEU A 334 -3.89 13.58 -7.39
N VAL A 335 -4.99 14.32 -7.24
CA VAL A 335 -5.71 14.53 -5.98
C VAL A 335 -7.11 13.95 -6.14
N SER A 336 -7.39 12.83 -5.50
CA SER A 336 -8.74 12.26 -5.40
C SER A 336 -9.42 12.80 -4.16
N TYR A 337 -10.69 13.15 -4.24
CA TYR A 337 -11.43 13.74 -3.12
C TYR A 337 -12.92 13.45 -3.23
N CYS A 338 -13.63 13.59 -2.12
CA CYS A 338 -15.08 13.52 -2.10
C CYS A 338 -15.70 14.87 -2.46
N CYS A 339 -16.83 14.86 -3.15
CA CYS A 339 -17.62 16.06 -3.42
C CYS A 339 -19.10 15.81 -3.15
N PRO A 340 -19.77 16.70 -2.39
CA PRO A 340 -21.18 16.55 -2.06
C PRO A 340 -22.02 16.81 -3.30
N THR A 341 -23.08 16.02 -3.45
CA THR A 341 -24.02 16.12 -4.56
C THR A 341 -25.46 16.13 -4.01
N TYR A 342 -26.27 17.06 -4.52
CA TYR A 342 -27.65 17.28 -4.07
C TYR A 342 -28.59 16.16 -4.56
N PRO A 343 -29.67 15.77 -3.83
CA PRO A 343 -30.06 16.20 -2.48
C PRO A 343 -29.23 15.71 -1.30
N ARG A 344 -28.82 14.43 -1.23
CA ARG A 344 -28.10 13.87 -0.06
C ARG A 344 -27.21 12.69 -0.45
N HIS A 345 -26.17 12.94 -1.24
CA HIS A 345 -25.19 11.91 -1.55
C HIS A 345 -23.79 12.51 -1.77
N TRP A 346 -22.81 11.61 -1.80
CA TRP A 346 -21.43 11.92 -2.12
C TRP A 346 -21.05 11.27 -3.43
N SER A 347 -20.24 11.99 -4.19
CA SER A 347 -19.56 11.47 -5.36
C SER A 347 -18.06 11.70 -5.24
N ILE A 348 -17.31 11.13 -6.17
CA ILE A 348 -15.85 11.24 -6.19
C ILE A 348 -15.38 12.18 -7.29
N GLY A 349 -14.44 13.05 -6.94
CA GLY A 349 -13.73 13.94 -7.82
C GLY A 349 -12.24 13.62 -7.89
N MET A 350 -11.60 14.03 -8.98
CA MET A 350 -10.17 13.96 -9.19
C MET A 350 -9.68 15.26 -9.80
N THR A 351 -8.59 15.80 -9.27
CA THR A 351 -7.87 16.93 -9.87
C THR A 351 -6.46 16.50 -10.23
N GLU A 352 -6.09 16.72 -11.48
CA GLU A 352 -4.73 16.61 -11.98
C GLU A 352 -4.06 17.98 -11.95
N VAL A 353 -2.88 18.05 -11.33
CA VAL A 353 -2.02 19.23 -11.31
C VAL A 353 -0.72 18.88 -12.01
N LEU A 354 -0.41 19.58 -13.10
CA LEU A 354 0.85 19.45 -13.82
C LEU A 354 1.83 20.51 -13.32
N ILE A 355 2.97 20.06 -12.82
CA ILE A 355 4.01 20.90 -12.23
C ILE A 355 5.27 20.73 -13.07
N ARG A 356 5.91 21.83 -13.47
CA ARG A 356 7.19 21.82 -14.20
C ARG A 356 8.30 22.34 -13.31
N SER A 357 9.47 21.72 -13.40
CA SER A 357 10.71 22.22 -12.82
C SER A 357 11.47 23.01 -13.88
N THR A 358 11.84 24.25 -13.57
CA THR A 358 12.62 25.11 -14.44
C THR A 358 14.12 24.86 -14.23
N THR A 359 14.85 24.54 -15.30
CA THR A 359 16.27 24.17 -15.23
C THR A 359 17.19 25.32 -14.85
N SER A 360 16.76 26.58 -14.98
CA SER A 360 17.57 27.77 -14.72
C SER A 360 17.54 28.27 -13.27
N SER A 361 16.51 27.93 -12.48
CA SER A 361 16.39 28.41 -11.09
C SER A 361 15.99 27.33 -10.07
N ALA A 362 15.83 26.08 -10.50
CA ALA A 362 15.20 25.01 -9.73
C ALA A 362 13.77 25.33 -9.22
N ALA A 363 13.17 26.45 -9.65
CA ALA A 363 11.81 26.79 -9.26
C ALA A 363 10.80 25.87 -9.93
N PHE A 364 9.81 25.42 -9.14
CA PHE A 364 8.65 24.69 -9.60
C PHE A 364 7.53 25.65 -10.00
N GLU A 365 6.86 25.37 -11.11
CA GLU A 365 5.73 26.15 -11.61
C GLU A 365 4.55 25.24 -11.91
N VAL A 366 3.35 25.62 -11.45
CA VAL A 366 2.11 24.92 -11.78
C VAL A 366 1.69 25.31 -13.21
N GLN A 367 1.77 24.36 -14.15
CA GLN A 367 1.44 24.61 -15.55
C GLN A 367 -0.07 24.59 -15.82
N SER A 368 -0.77 23.59 -15.27
CA SER A 368 -2.21 23.47 -15.47
C SER A 368 -2.84 22.62 -14.39
N THR A 369 -4.14 22.85 -14.18
CA THR A 369 -4.99 22.10 -13.26
C THR A 369 -6.22 21.64 -14.02
N ARG A 370 -6.54 20.35 -13.99
CA ARG A 370 -7.71 19.75 -14.66
C ARG A 370 -8.50 18.93 -13.66
N SER A 371 -9.78 19.25 -13.49
CA SER A 371 -10.66 18.55 -12.54
C SER A 371 -11.72 17.73 -13.27
N ILE A 372 -12.08 16.61 -12.69
CA ILE A 372 -13.14 15.72 -13.18
C ILE A 372 -13.94 15.14 -12.01
N ARG A 373 -15.22 14.87 -12.24
CA ARG A 373 -16.11 14.18 -11.28
C ARG A 373 -16.69 12.92 -11.90
N ALA A 374 -16.99 11.94 -11.06
CA ALA A 374 -17.69 10.73 -11.48
C ALA A 374 -19.17 10.99 -11.82
N LEU A 375 -19.77 11.95 -11.12
CA LEU A 375 -21.12 12.43 -11.35
C LEU A 375 -21.04 13.92 -11.72
N ASP A 376 -21.58 14.25 -12.88
CA ASP A 376 -21.77 15.62 -13.32
C ASP A 376 -23.27 15.82 -13.52
N MET A 377 -23.88 16.66 -12.69
CA MET A 377 -25.31 16.94 -12.78
C MET A 377 -25.50 17.99 -13.88
N PRO A 378 -26.11 17.64 -15.03
CA PRO A 378 -26.32 18.59 -16.10
C PRO A 378 -27.22 19.74 -15.62
N VAL A 379 -26.90 20.95 -16.06
CA VAL A 379 -27.71 22.14 -15.81
C VAL A 379 -28.74 22.30 -16.93
N GLY A 380 -29.99 22.62 -16.59
CA GLY A 380 -31.06 22.90 -17.55
C GLY A 380 -31.92 21.68 -17.91
N PHE A 381 -32.58 21.74 -19.08
CA PHE A 381 -33.43 20.65 -19.57
C PHE A 381 -32.57 19.49 -20.08
N ILE A 382 -32.95 18.29 -19.68
CA ILE A 382 -32.23 17.04 -19.94
C ILE A 382 -33.10 16.19 -20.86
N ASP A 383 -32.50 15.59 -21.88
CA ASP A 383 -33.20 14.61 -22.72
C ASP A 383 -33.39 13.28 -21.98
N ASP A 384 -34.29 12.42 -22.47
CA ASP A 384 -34.61 11.16 -21.79
C ASP A 384 -33.38 10.25 -21.65
N ALA A 385 -32.49 10.23 -22.65
CA ALA A 385 -31.28 9.41 -22.63
C ALA A 385 -30.29 9.83 -21.52
N ARG A 386 -30.02 11.13 -21.36
CA ARG A 386 -29.18 11.63 -20.26
C ARG A 386 -29.87 11.44 -18.92
N MET A 387 -31.20 11.53 -18.88
CA MET A 387 -31.96 11.30 -17.66
C MET A 387 -31.87 9.82 -17.23
N GLU A 388 -31.96 8.85 -18.15
CA GLU A 388 -31.72 7.43 -17.87
C GLU A 388 -30.30 7.18 -17.32
N ALA A 389 -29.27 7.75 -17.95
CA ALA A 389 -27.90 7.66 -17.46
C ALA A 389 -27.76 8.24 -16.03
N LEU A 390 -28.48 9.33 -15.74
CA LEU A 390 -28.50 9.94 -14.42
C LEU A 390 -29.22 9.05 -13.39
N ARG A 391 -30.32 8.37 -13.75
CA ARG A 391 -30.97 7.36 -12.90
C ARG A 391 -30.04 6.20 -12.58
N GLU A 392 -29.28 5.70 -13.54
CA GLU A 392 -28.30 4.63 -13.28
C GLU A 392 -27.20 5.07 -12.32
N GLN A 393 -26.70 6.30 -12.46
CA GLN A 393 -25.73 6.87 -11.54
C GLN A 393 -26.35 7.12 -10.16
N TRP A 394 -27.60 7.57 -10.11
CA TRP A 394 -28.36 7.78 -8.88
C TRP A 394 -28.58 6.50 -8.08
N GLY A 395 -28.74 5.37 -8.78
CA GLY A 395 -28.82 4.04 -8.17
C GLY A 395 -27.56 3.65 -7.37
N ARG A 396 -26.44 4.36 -7.58
CA ARG A 396 -25.15 4.14 -6.91
C ARG A 396 -24.88 5.20 -5.84
N LYS A 397 -25.92 5.79 -5.26
CA LYS A 397 -25.80 6.81 -4.22
C LYS A 397 -24.98 6.33 -3.03
N VAL A 398 -24.13 7.22 -2.50
CA VAL A 398 -23.36 6.98 -1.29
C VAL A 398 -23.73 8.04 -0.25
N PRO A 399 -24.33 7.66 0.90
CA PRO A 399 -24.81 8.62 1.89
C PRO A 399 -23.67 9.27 2.69
N ALA A 400 -22.57 8.55 2.91
CA ALA A 400 -21.34 9.03 3.52
C ALA A 400 -20.15 8.21 3.01
N VAL A 401 -18.95 8.78 3.03
CA VAL A 401 -17.73 8.13 2.54
C VAL A 401 -16.76 7.91 3.71
N ALA A 402 -16.37 6.65 3.94
CA ALA A 402 -15.38 6.29 4.96
C ALA A 402 -13.95 6.57 4.48
N ALA A 403 -13.65 6.15 3.24
CA ALA A 403 -12.31 6.26 2.67
C ALA A 403 -12.36 6.41 1.14
N THR A 404 -11.36 7.06 0.57
CA THR A 404 -11.13 7.10 -0.87
C THR A 404 -9.65 6.93 -1.17
N GLN A 405 -9.34 6.25 -2.28
CA GLN A 405 -7.97 6.14 -2.73
C GLN A 405 -7.83 5.96 -4.24
N SER A 406 -6.72 6.46 -4.78
CA SER A 406 -6.28 6.20 -6.15
C SER A 406 -4.83 5.70 -6.23
N ASP A 407 -4.56 4.94 -7.30
CA ASP A 407 -3.23 4.55 -7.77
C ASP A 407 -2.84 5.28 -9.08
N GLY A 408 -3.67 6.24 -9.50
CA GLY A 408 -3.53 6.99 -10.74
C GLY A 408 -4.20 6.36 -11.98
N LYS A 409 -4.69 5.13 -11.89
CA LYS A 409 -5.52 4.47 -12.91
C LYS A 409 -6.91 4.16 -12.38
N TRP A 410 -6.97 3.60 -11.19
CA TRP A 410 -8.17 3.23 -10.48
C TRP A 410 -8.43 4.21 -9.36
N VAL A 411 -9.71 4.37 -9.03
CA VAL A 411 -10.15 5.13 -7.86
C VAL A 411 -11.20 4.28 -7.15
N VAL A 412 -11.01 4.05 -5.86
CA VAL A 412 -11.93 3.29 -5.01
C VAL A 412 -12.54 4.21 -3.97
N MET A 413 -13.86 4.15 -3.85
CA MET A 413 -14.62 4.85 -2.82
C MET A 413 -15.28 3.82 -1.90
N ALA A 414 -14.98 3.89 -0.61
CA ALA A 414 -15.64 3.08 0.42
C ALA A 414 -16.81 3.87 1.02
N PRO A 415 -18.05 3.40 0.86
CA PRO A 415 -19.19 3.98 1.55
C PRO A 415 -19.11 3.68 3.05
N THR A 416 -19.76 4.53 3.84
CA THR A 416 -20.10 4.23 5.23
C THR A 416 -21.56 4.54 5.44
N ASP A 417 -22.18 3.84 6.39
CA ASP A 417 -23.52 4.21 6.83
C ASP A 417 -23.42 5.62 7.44
N ALA A 418 -24.32 6.50 7.02
CA ALA A 418 -24.40 7.82 7.64
C ALA A 418 -24.75 7.61 9.11
N PRO A 419 -24.10 8.30 10.07
CA PRO A 419 -24.62 8.32 11.43
C PRO A 419 -26.06 8.85 11.33
N CYS A 420 -27.04 8.06 11.80
CA CYS A 420 -28.43 8.47 11.90
C CYS A 420 -28.48 9.81 12.64
N THR A 421 -28.59 10.90 11.88
CA THR A 421 -28.51 12.27 12.41
C THR A 421 -29.77 12.65 13.17
N GLU A 422 -30.78 11.78 13.19
CA GLU A 422 -31.95 11.88 14.08
C GLU A 422 -31.62 11.53 15.54
N CYS A 423 -30.59 10.73 15.83
CA CYS A 423 -30.20 10.44 17.21
C CYS A 423 -29.30 11.51 17.84
N ALA A 424 -28.53 12.26 17.03
CA ALA A 424 -27.62 13.29 17.55
C ALA A 424 -28.35 14.60 17.94
N LEU A 425 -29.50 14.89 17.32
CA LEU A 425 -30.34 16.05 17.68
C LEU A 425 -31.40 15.71 18.73
N ALA A 426 -31.80 14.43 18.87
CA ALA A 426 -32.69 13.98 19.95
C ALA A 426 -31.96 13.78 21.30
N ALA A 427 -30.62 13.66 21.32
CA ALA A 427 -29.87 13.58 22.57
C ALA A 427 -29.82 14.90 23.35
N ALA A 428 -30.26 16.02 22.77
CA ALA A 428 -30.33 17.32 23.43
C ALA A 428 -31.72 17.63 24.03
N SER A 429 -32.75 16.84 23.74
CA SER A 429 -34.08 17.06 24.32
C SER A 429 -34.93 15.81 24.18
N PHE A 430 -35.46 15.35 25.32
CA PHE A 430 -36.33 14.20 25.56
C PHE A 430 -35.62 12.90 25.98
N SER A 431 -35.58 12.74 27.30
CA SER A 431 -35.44 11.46 28.00
C SER A 431 -36.59 10.52 27.60
N VAL A 432 -36.31 9.57 26.71
CA VAL A 432 -37.09 8.34 26.61
C VAL A 432 -36.12 7.19 26.81
N SER A 433 -36.28 6.51 27.94
CA SER A 433 -35.60 5.29 28.30
C SER A 433 -35.92 4.18 27.29
N CYS A 434 -34.95 3.83 26.45
CA CYS A 434 -34.98 2.59 25.69
C CYS A 434 -34.47 1.45 26.58
N PRO A 435 -35.23 0.36 26.79
CA PRO A 435 -34.73 -0.82 27.46
C PRO A 435 -33.87 -1.64 26.47
N HIS A 436 -32.76 -2.19 26.97
CA HIS A 436 -31.75 -3.03 26.32
C HIS A 436 -30.60 -2.34 25.52
N PRO A 437 -29.35 -2.41 26.03
CA PRO A 437 -28.14 -2.02 25.31
C PRO A 437 -27.47 -3.21 24.58
N ASP A 438 -28.16 -4.32 24.37
CA ASP A 438 -27.55 -5.53 23.83
C ASP A 438 -27.41 -5.48 22.32
N ARG A 439 -26.15 -5.54 21.87
CA ARG A 439 -25.69 -5.69 20.48
C ARG A 439 -26.12 -4.56 19.54
N ARG A 440 -25.36 -3.45 19.55
CA ARG A 440 -25.05 -2.73 18.30
C ARG A 440 -24.17 -3.63 17.42
N ALA A 441 -24.75 -4.72 16.90
CA ALA A 441 -24.20 -5.39 15.75
C ALA A 441 -24.21 -4.33 14.64
N TRP A 442 -23.03 -3.89 14.22
CA TRP A 442 -22.92 -3.11 13.00
C TRP A 442 -23.66 -3.91 11.93
N ALA A 443 -24.68 -3.31 11.33
CA ALA A 443 -25.27 -3.92 10.15
C ALA A 443 -24.09 -4.20 9.20
N PRO A 444 -23.96 -5.42 8.65
CA PRO A 444 -22.94 -5.68 7.64
C PRO A 444 -23.07 -4.57 6.61
N THR A 445 -21.95 -3.90 6.26
CA THR A 445 -21.97 -2.71 5.40
C THR A 445 -22.95 -2.93 4.27
N SER A 446 -24.07 -2.21 4.30
CA SER A 446 -25.14 -2.47 3.32
C SER A 446 -24.70 -2.10 1.90
N LEU A 447 -23.60 -1.34 1.78
CA LEU A 447 -23.09 -0.80 0.52
C LEU A 447 -21.70 -1.36 0.18
N PRO A 448 -21.52 -1.96 -1.00
CA PRO A 448 -20.21 -2.40 -1.49
C PRO A 448 -19.32 -1.22 -1.89
N LEU A 449 -18.00 -1.42 -1.93
CA LEU A 449 -17.07 -0.38 -2.40
C LEU A 449 -17.32 -0.12 -3.89
N GLN A 450 -17.11 1.12 -4.32
CA GLN A 450 -17.30 1.53 -5.72
C GLN A 450 -15.95 1.69 -6.41
N LEU A 451 -15.76 0.99 -7.53
CA LEU A 451 -14.56 1.08 -8.37
C LEU A 451 -14.80 1.97 -9.58
N TYR A 452 -13.92 2.94 -9.76
CA TYR A 452 -13.89 3.85 -10.90
C TYR A 452 -12.59 3.73 -11.67
N ARG A 453 -12.66 3.86 -13.00
CA ARG A 453 -11.51 3.94 -13.90
C ARG A 453 -11.31 5.38 -14.36
N LEU A 454 -10.08 5.84 -14.16
CA LEU A 454 -9.60 7.12 -14.64
C LEU A 454 -8.97 6.94 -16.02
N SER A 455 -9.41 7.74 -16.98
CA SER A 455 -8.81 7.82 -18.30
C SER A 455 -8.46 9.26 -18.62
N PHE A 456 -7.19 9.49 -18.94
CA PHE A 456 -6.72 10.77 -19.49
C PHE A 456 -6.58 10.64 -21.00
N PRO A 457 -6.90 11.69 -21.76
CA PRO A 457 -6.52 11.74 -23.17
C PRO A 457 -5.00 11.63 -23.29
N SER A 458 -4.53 10.84 -24.26
CA SER A 458 -3.11 10.82 -24.61
C SER A 458 -2.71 12.20 -25.16
N SER A 459 -1.47 12.61 -24.93
CA SER A 459 -0.93 13.91 -25.36
C SER A 459 -0.90 14.15 -26.88
N GLY A 460 -1.49 13.26 -27.69
CA GLY A 460 -1.66 13.39 -29.14
C GLY A 460 -3.07 13.02 -29.63
N ALA A 461 -4.05 12.87 -28.74
CA ALA A 461 -5.43 12.64 -29.14
C ALA A 461 -6.03 13.91 -29.77
N SER A 462 -6.89 13.73 -30.77
CA SER A 462 -7.63 14.81 -31.42
C SER A 462 -8.38 15.67 -30.38
N SER A 463 -8.60 16.95 -30.73
CA SER A 463 -9.06 18.08 -29.90
C SER A 463 -10.42 17.93 -29.17
N GLY A 464 -10.92 16.72 -28.91
CA GLY A 464 -12.18 16.46 -28.20
C GLY A 464 -12.15 15.34 -27.15
N ALA A 465 -11.01 14.69 -26.89
CA ALA A 465 -10.93 13.67 -25.86
C ALA A 465 -10.81 14.31 -24.47
N ASN A 466 -11.91 14.33 -23.72
CA ASN A 466 -11.91 14.78 -22.33
C ASN A 466 -11.44 13.66 -21.39
N SER A 467 -10.82 14.03 -20.28
CA SER A 467 -10.60 13.09 -19.17
C SER A 467 -11.96 12.49 -18.77
N LYS A 468 -11.97 11.23 -18.35
CA LYS A 468 -13.19 10.54 -17.89
C LYS A 468 -12.93 9.79 -16.59
N LEU A 469 -13.86 9.89 -15.65
CA LEU A 469 -13.91 9.08 -14.44
C LEU A 469 -15.17 8.22 -14.54
N SER A 470 -14.98 6.95 -14.91
CA SER A 470 -16.08 6.03 -15.24
C SER A 470 -16.25 4.98 -14.15
N PHE A 471 -17.47 4.78 -13.68
CA PHE A 471 -17.76 3.64 -12.81
C PHE A 471 -17.55 2.32 -13.56
N VAL A 472 -16.95 1.34 -12.89
CA VAL A 472 -16.66 0.03 -13.47
C VAL A 472 -17.47 -1.06 -12.82
N ARG A 473 -17.39 -1.21 -11.49
CA ARG A 473 -18.15 -2.23 -10.74
C ARG A 473 -18.16 -1.95 -9.25
N HIS A 474 -19.00 -2.70 -8.55
CA HIS A 474 -18.96 -2.81 -7.10
C HIS A 474 -17.94 -3.87 -6.67
N LEU A 475 -17.26 -3.65 -5.55
CA LEU A 475 -16.38 -4.62 -4.92
C LEU A 475 -17.09 -5.17 -3.67
N TYR A 476 -17.35 -6.47 -3.68
CA TYR A 476 -18.04 -7.19 -2.62
C TYR A 476 -17.07 -8.01 -1.78
N GLY A 477 -17.50 -8.42 -0.59
CA GLY A 477 -16.77 -9.32 0.31
C GLY A 477 -16.63 -8.78 1.73
N GLN A 478 -16.42 -7.46 1.88
CA GLN A 478 -16.17 -6.85 3.19
C GLN A 478 -17.27 -7.21 4.22
N SER A 479 -16.86 -7.59 5.42
CA SER A 479 -17.75 -7.96 6.54
C SER A 479 -18.17 -6.76 7.39
N ALA A 480 -17.37 -5.70 7.42
CA ALA A 480 -17.56 -4.53 8.28
C ALA A 480 -17.20 -3.21 7.57
N PRO A 481 -17.60 -2.05 8.15
CA PRO A 481 -17.24 -0.74 7.60
C PRO A 481 -15.74 -0.55 7.50
N ILE A 482 -15.32 0.10 6.43
CA ILE A 482 -13.89 0.30 6.13
C ILE A 482 -13.31 1.36 7.07
N ALA A 483 -12.27 0.98 7.80
CA ALA A 483 -11.43 1.87 8.59
C ALA A 483 -10.39 2.59 7.71
N SER A 484 -9.76 1.85 6.80
CA SER A 484 -8.71 2.36 5.90
C SER A 484 -8.64 1.55 4.61
N LEU A 485 -8.25 2.22 3.53
CA LEU A 485 -7.94 1.62 2.24
C LEU A 485 -6.48 1.85 1.87
N ALA A 486 -5.89 0.84 1.22
CA ALA A 486 -4.64 0.95 0.47
C ALA A 486 -4.86 0.45 -0.97
N LEU A 487 -4.23 1.09 -1.95
CA LEU A 487 -4.41 0.89 -3.38
C LEU A 487 -3.07 1.12 -4.06
N ALA A 488 -2.62 0.11 -4.79
CA ALA A 488 -1.40 0.13 -5.57
C ALA A 488 -1.44 -1.00 -6.59
N ASP A 489 -0.86 -0.77 -7.77
CA ASP A 489 -0.65 -1.80 -8.79
C ASP A 489 -1.92 -2.60 -9.20
N GLY A 490 -3.08 -1.92 -9.26
CA GLY A 490 -4.34 -2.58 -9.60
C GLY A 490 -4.86 -3.55 -8.52
N ARG A 491 -4.38 -3.43 -7.28
CA ARG A 491 -4.90 -4.13 -6.11
C ARG A 491 -5.41 -3.13 -5.09
N CYS A 492 -6.51 -3.49 -4.44
CA CYS A 492 -7.05 -2.78 -3.28
C CYS A 492 -6.98 -3.68 -2.05
N VAL A 493 -6.56 -3.11 -0.93
CA VAL A 493 -6.57 -3.73 0.39
C VAL A 493 -7.43 -2.88 1.30
N GLY A 494 -8.42 -3.49 1.93
CA GLY A 494 -9.31 -2.84 2.89
C GLY A 494 -9.11 -3.40 4.27
N LEU A 495 -9.04 -2.51 5.26
CA LEU A 495 -9.08 -2.85 6.68
C LEU A 495 -10.46 -2.49 7.21
N GLY A 496 -11.20 -3.47 7.72
CA GLY A 496 -12.48 -3.26 8.40
C GLY A 496 -12.28 -2.75 9.82
N LEU A 497 -13.29 -2.05 10.36
CA LEU A 497 -13.31 -1.63 11.77
C LEU A 497 -13.38 -2.82 12.76
N ASP A 498 -13.75 -4.01 12.26
CA ASP A 498 -13.73 -5.29 12.98
C ASP A 498 -12.34 -5.96 12.97
N GLY A 499 -11.36 -5.35 12.30
CA GLY A 499 -10.02 -5.89 12.11
C GLY A 499 -9.87 -6.89 10.95
N SER A 500 -10.96 -7.17 10.23
CA SER A 500 -10.91 -8.00 9.02
C SER A 500 -10.08 -7.31 7.93
N VAL A 501 -9.38 -8.12 7.13
CA VAL A 501 -8.56 -7.61 6.02
C VAL A 501 -8.97 -8.30 4.74
N TRP A 502 -9.35 -7.49 3.76
CA TRP A 502 -9.83 -7.94 2.46
C TRP A 502 -8.94 -7.40 1.35
N THR A 503 -8.81 -8.18 0.28
CA THR A 503 -8.05 -7.80 -0.92
C THR A 503 -8.88 -7.98 -2.18
N TRP A 504 -8.74 -7.07 -3.14
CA TRP A 504 -9.42 -7.11 -4.43
C TRP A 504 -8.44 -6.93 -5.57
N ASP A 505 -8.57 -7.77 -6.60
CA ASP A 505 -7.92 -7.55 -7.89
C ASP A 505 -8.82 -6.66 -8.76
N LEU A 506 -8.33 -5.46 -9.10
CA LEU A 506 -9.10 -4.48 -9.84
C LEU A 506 -9.15 -4.77 -11.34
N GLU A 507 -8.22 -5.57 -11.88
CA GLU A 507 -8.17 -5.96 -13.29
C GLU A 507 -8.90 -7.27 -13.57
N GLY A 508 -8.84 -8.22 -12.61
CA GLY A 508 -9.31 -9.59 -12.78
C GLY A 508 -10.82 -9.76 -12.74
N GLY A 509 -11.57 -8.76 -12.25
CA GLY A 509 -13.02 -8.85 -12.08
C GLY A 509 -13.47 -9.86 -11.01
N GLY A 510 -12.53 -10.46 -10.28
CA GLY A 510 -12.80 -11.44 -9.23
C GLY A 510 -13.46 -10.82 -8.00
N LEU A 511 -14.05 -11.69 -7.18
CA LEU A 511 -14.57 -11.33 -5.85
C LEU A 511 -13.41 -10.94 -4.91
N GLY A 512 -13.74 -10.20 -3.85
CA GLY A 512 -12.81 -9.95 -2.77
C GLY A 512 -12.37 -11.24 -2.09
N VAL A 513 -11.13 -11.24 -1.61
CA VAL A 513 -10.53 -12.36 -0.89
C VAL A 513 -10.23 -11.91 0.52
N GLU A 514 -10.75 -12.67 1.48
CA GLU A 514 -10.45 -12.49 2.89
C GLU A 514 -9.02 -12.97 3.19
N VAL A 515 -8.20 -12.08 3.72
CA VAL A 515 -6.83 -12.39 4.16
C VAL A 515 -6.79 -12.60 5.68
N SER A 516 -7.67 -11.91 6.40
CA SER A 516 -7.76 -12.00 7.85
C SER A 516 -9.23 -11.94 8.23
N PRO A 517 -9.72 -12.91 9.02
CA PRO A 517 -11.07 -12.83 9.56
C PRO A 517 -11.22 -11.66 10.52
N PRO A 518 -12.46 -11.27 10.86
CA PRO A 518 -12.74 -10.35 11.95
C PRO A 518 -11.99 -10.78 13.21
N THR A 519 -11.48 -9.82 13.97
CA THR A 519 -10.84 -10.14 15.25
C THR A 519 -11.94 -10.59 16.21
N GLU A 520 -12.07 -11.89 16.44
CA GLU A 520 -12.97 -12.42 17.46
C GLU A 520 -12.60 -11.79 18.79
N GLY A 521 -13.53 -11.00 19.34
CA GLY A 521 -13.34 -10.41 20.65
C GLY A 521 -13.15 -11.54 21.66
N TYR A 522 -12.02 -11.52 22.36
CA TYR A 522 -12.00 -12.02 23.74
C TYR A 522 -13.29 -11.55 24.42
N GLU A 523 -13.97 -12.42 25.16
CA GLU A 523 -15.09 -12.04 26.01
C GLU A 523 -14.63 -10.87 26.89
N ILE A 524 -15.01 -9.65 26.51
CA ILE A 524 -14.64 -8.43 27.22
C ILE A 524 -15.84 -8.09 28.08
N ASP A 525 -15.63 -8.02 29.40
CA ASP A 525 -16.58 -7.47 30.37
C ASP A 525 -17.25 -6.20 29.80
N GLU A 526 -18.57 -6.11 29.94
CA GLU A 526 -19.42 -5.08 29.31
C GLU A 526 -18.93 -3.64 29.56
N GLU A 527 -18.25 -3.42 30.69
CA GLU A 527 -17.71 -2.12 31.09
C GLU A 527 -16.44 -1.72 30.30
N GLU A 528 -15.56 -2.68 29.99
CA GLU A 528 -14.37 -2.50 29.17
C GLU A 528 -14.74 -2.47 27.66
N GLY A 529 -15.81 -3.15 27.28
CA GLY A 529 -16.42 -3.09 25.95
C GLY A 529 -16.98 -1.70 25.63
N ALA A 530 -17.64 -1.07 26.60
CA ALA A 530 -18.12 0.32 26.49
C ALA A 530 -16.96 1.33 26.46
N ARG A 531 -15.87 1.10 27.20
CA ARG A 531 -14.67 1.94 27.19
C ARG A 531 -13.90 1.83 25.87
N ARG A 532 -13.75 0.62 25.31
CA ARG A 532 -13.18 0.39 23.97
C ARG A 532 -14.05 0.89 22.83
N ALA A 533 -15.38 0.86 22.97
CA ALA A 533 -16.29 1.45 22.00
C ALA A 533 -16.14 2.98 21.92
N ARG A 534 -15.90 3.65 23.06
CA ARG A 534 -15.61 5.10 23.12
C ARG A 534 -14.22 5.45 22.57
N LEU A 535 -13.23 4.57 22.72
CA LEU A 535 -11.89 4.70 22.10
C LEU A 535 -11.92 4.42 20.58
N ARG A 536 -12.78 3.49 20.13
CA ARG A 536 -12.97 3.13 18.71
C ARG A 536 -13.54 4.25 17.85
N ASP A 537 -14.29 5.19 18.42
CA ASP A 537 -14.86 6.33 17.68
C ASP A 537 -13.77 7.34 17.20
N GLY A 538 -12.54 7.24 17.74
CA GLY A 538 -11.38 8.06 17.34
C GLY A 538 -10.21 7.29 16.72
N MET A 539 -10.13 5.97 16.89
CA MET A 539 -8.98 5.16 16.45
C MET A 539 -9.19 4.57 15.04
N LYS A 540 -8.77 5.32 14.00
CA LYS A 540 -8.70 4.79 12.64
C LYS A 540 -7.49 3.88 12.49
N GLY A 541 -7.72 2.58 12.34
CA GLY A 541 -6.69 1.65 11.89
C GLY A 541 -6.17 2.05 10.51
N VAL A 542 -4.91 1.73 10.21
CA VAL A 542 -4.26 2.06 8.93
C VAL A 542 -3.74 0.81 8.27
N VAL A 543 -3.85 0.76 6.94
CA VAL A 543 -3.28 -0.32 6.14
C VAL A 543 -2.30 0.23 5.10
N SER A 544 -1.20 -0.47 4.92
CA SER A 544 -0.26 -0.29 3.81
C SER A 544 0.17 -1.66 3.31
N PHE A 545 0.53 -1.77 2.04
CA PHE A 545 1.00 -3.04 1.50
C PHE A 545 2.03 -2.83 0.40
N ASP A 546 2.86 -3.84 0.22
CA ASP A 546 3.76 -3.99 -0.91
C ASP A 546 3.45 -5.33 -1.61
N GLU A 547 4.30 -5.78 -2.53
CA GLU A 547 4.07 -7.03 -3.27
C GLU A 547 4.13 -8.30 -2.42
N ARG A 548 4.79 -8.25 -1.26
CA ARG A 548 5.10 -9.40 -0.42
C ARG A 548 4.30 -9.41 0.87
N ARG A 549 3.85 -8.25 1.34
CA ARG A 549 3.19 -8.14 2.64
C ARG A 549 2.13 -7.06 2.71
N ILE A 550 1.17 -7.30 3.59
CA ILE A 550 0.23 -6.31 4.09
C ILE A 550 0.62 -5.98 5.53
N VAL A 551 0.68 -4.70 5.86
CA VAL A 551 0.91 -4.24 7.22
C VAL A 551 -0.28 -3.40 7.67
N THR A 552 -0.89 -3.81 8.78
CA THR A 552 -2.00 -3.08 9.39
C THR A 552 -1.60 -2.60 10.77
N SER A 553 -2.03 -1.40 11.13
CA SER A 553 -1.96 -0.88 12.48
C SER A 553 -3.37 -0.67 13.03
N GLY A 554 -3.59 -1.04 14.29
CA GLY A 554 -4.87 -0.89 14.96
C GLY A 554 -4.72 -0.97 16.49
N PRO A 555 -5.83 -1.11 17.24
CA PRO A 555 -5.80 -1.18 18.70
C PRO A 555 -5.00 -2.38 19.24
N GLY A 556 -4.81 -3.43 18.44
CA GLY A 556 -3.98 -4.60 18.78
C GLY A 556 -2.49 -4.46 18.45
N GLY A 557 -2.03 -3.28 18.01
CA GLY A 557 -0.66 -3.04 17.55
C GLY A 557 -0.49 -3.22 16.03
N VAL A 558 0.75 -3.44 15.59
CA VAL A 558 1.10 -3.60 14.17
C VAL A 558 1.13 -5.07 13.81
N VAL A 559 0.37 -5.46 12.78
CA VAL A 559 0.31 -6.83 12.27
C VAL A 559 0.84 -6.87 10.85
N VAL A 560 1.85 -7.70 10.62
CA VAL A 560 2.46 -7.95 9.31
C VAL A 560 1.96 -9.29 8.79
N ARG A 561 1.41 -9.29 7.58
CA ARG A 561 0.94 -10.49 6.86
C ARG A 561 1.83 -10.69 5.65
N ASN A 562 2.62 -11.76 5.63
CA ASN A 562 3.61 -12.05 4.60
C ASN A 562 3.12 -13.16 3.66
N PHE A 563 3.23 -12.93 2.36
CA PHE A 563 2.79 -13.83 1.28
C PHE A 563 3.94 -14.65 0.68
N ASP A 564 5.17 -14.52 1.20
CA ASP A 564 6.34 -15.28 0.72
C ASP A 564 6.29 -16.79 1.10
N THR A 565 5.37 -17.20 1.99
CA THR A 565 5.28 -18.55 2.58
C THR A 565 4.88 -19.65 1.63
#